data_AF-A0A6N2DP78-F1
#
_entry.id   AF-A0A6N2DP78-F1
#
_cell.length_a   1.000
_cell.length_b   1.000
_cell.length_c   1.000
_cell.angle_alpha   90.00
_cell.angle_beta   90.00
_cell.angle_gamma   90.00
#
_symmetry.space_group_name_H-M   'P 1'
#
loop_
_entity.id
_entity.type
_entity.pdbx_description
1 polymer ?
#
loop_
_entity_poly.entity_id
_entity_poly.type
_entity_poly.pdbx_seq_one_letter_code
_entity_poly.pdbx_strand_id
1 'polypeptide(L)'
;MSTHDPDHLRRRARTLRTLATTIESTPAMALDAHAGSDTWRTPRADLCRWILSTNQAQVHRAAEELRWDAHRLERRAAEIELERAALGGVS
;
A
#
# COMPACT_ATOMS: atom_id res chain seq x y z
N MET A 1 -24.46 -7.38 -1.28
CA MET A 1 -23.15 -8.07 -1.28
C MET A 1 -22.60 -7.98 0.14
N SER A 2 -22.54 -9.08 0.90
CA SER A 2 -22.15 -9.02 2.32
C SER A 2 -20.69 -8.58 2.45
N THR A 3 -20.48 -7.53 3.23
CA THR A 3 -19.14 -7.04 3.63
C THR A 3 -18.32 -8.08 4.40
N HIS A 4 -18.95 -9.19 4.80
CA HIS A 4 -18.39 -10.32 5.55
C HIS A 4 -18.15 -11.58 4.69
N ASP A 5 -18.28 -11.49 3.37
CA ASP A 5 -17.95 -12.62 2.48
C ASP A 5 -16.41 -12.76 2.33
N PRO A 6 -15.81 -13.93 2.67
CA PRO A 6 -14.35 -14.14 2.58
C PRO A 6 -13.75 -13.83 1.21
N ASP A 7 -14.45 -14.19 0.12
CA ASP A 7 -13.97 -13.94 -1.24
C ASP A 7 -13.98 -12.45 -1.58
N HIS A 8 -15.00 -11.73 -1.12
CA HIS A 8 -15.02 -10.28 -1.24
C HIS A 8 -13.88 -9.61 -0.45
N LEU A 9 -13.60 -10.07 0.78
CA LEU A 9 -12.49 -9.56 1.59
C LEU A 9 -11.14 -9.80 0.90
N ARG A 10 -10.88 -10.99 0.36
CA ARG A 10 -9.66 -11.30 -0.40
C ARG A 10 -9.54 -10.48 -1.68
N ARG A 11 -10.62 -10.31 -2.43
CA ARG A 11 -10.64 -9.45 -3.61
C ARG A 11 -10.25 -8.02 -3.25
N ARG A 12 -10.82 -7.47 -2.18
CA ARG A 12 -10.48 -6.12 -1.72
C ARG A 12 -9.03 -6.03 -1.26
N ALA A 13 -8.52 -7.02 -0.52
CA ALA A 13 -7.10 -7.07 -0.13
C ALA A 13 -6.15 -7.05 -1.34
N ARG A 14 -6.46 -7.81 -2.40
CA ARG A 14 -5.70 -7.76 -3.66
C ARG A 14 -5.73 -6.37 -4.28
N THR A 15 -6.90 -5.73 -4.35
CA THR A 15 -7.03 -4.35 -4.86
C THR A 15 -6.15 -3.37 -4.07
N LEU A 16 -6.13 -3.45 -2.74
CA LEU A 16 -5.30 -2.57 -1.91
C LEU A 16 -3.80 -2.80 -2.17
N ARG A 17 -3.35 -4.05 -2.33
CA ARG A 17 -1.95 -4.34 -2.68
C ARG A 17 -1.57 -3.85 -4.06
N THR A 18 -2.45 -4.02 -5.04
CA THR A 18 -2.24 -3.47 -6.38
C THR A 18 -2.12 -1.96 -6.32
N LEU A 19 -3.02 -1.28 -5.58
CA LEU A 19 -2.95 0.17 -5.42
C LEU A 19 -1.63 0.62 -4.76
N ALA A 20 -1.21 -0.05 -3.68
CA ALA A 20 0.06 0.23 -3.00
C ALA A 20 1.26 0.10 -3.96
N THR A 21 1.26 -0.95 -4.80
CA THR A 21 2.30 -1.17 -5.81
C THR A 21 2.27 -0.08 -6.87
N THR A 22 1.09 0.28 -7.37
CA THR A 22 0.93 1.31 -8.41
C THR A 22 1.45 2.67 -7.94
N ILE A 23 1.12 3.10 -6.72
CA ILE A 23 1.56 4.43 -6.23
C ILE A 23 3.08 4.51 -6.03
N GLU A 24 3.71 3.40 -5.64
CA GLU A 24 5.17 3.32 -5.51
C GLU A 24 5.91 3.15 -6.84
N SER A 25 5.23 2.69 -7.89
CA SER A 25 5.81 2.57 -9.24
C SER A 25 5.78 3.87 -10.06
N THR A 26 5.34 4.98 -9.47
CA THR A 26 5.24 6.26 -10.20
C THR A 26 6.63 6.82 -10.51
N PRO A 27 6.82 7.51 -11.66
CA PRO A 27 8.11 8.13 -11.99
C PRO A 27 8.64 9.09 -10.93
N ALA A 28 7.74 9.71 -10.15
CA ALA A 28 8.09 10.59 -9.03
C ALA A 28 8.96 9.90 -7.97
N MET A 29 8.85 8.59 -7.82
CA MET A 29 9.64 7.79 -6.88
C MET A 29 11.09 7.58 -7.31
N ALA A 30 11.46 7.95 -8.55
CA ALA A 30 12.82 7.84 -9.08
C ALA A 30 13.44 9.20 -9.46
N LEU A 31 12.75 10.31 -9.20
CA LEU A 31 13.22 11.65 -9.60
C LEU A 31 14.47 12.10 -8.82
N ASP A 32 14.68 11.58 -7.62
CA ASP A 32 15.88 11.84 -6.82
C ASP A 32 17.15 11.33 -7.51
N ALA A 33 17.08 10.19 -8.21
CA ALA A 33 18.18 9.65 -9.01
C ALA A 33 18.60 10.56 -10.18
N HIS A 34 17.70 11.45 -10.63
CA HIS A 34 17.96 12.40 -11.70
C HIS A 34 18.36 13.80 -11.20
N ALA A 35 18.27 14.06 -9.89
CA ALA A 35 18.58 15.34 -9.26
C ALA A 35 20.05 15.42 -8.77
N GLY A 36 21.00 15.03 -9.63
CA GLY A 36 22.42 14.88 -9.31
C GLY A 36 23.14 16.14 -8.77
N SER A 37 24.17 15.90 -7.96
CA SER A 37 24.95 16.89 -7.19
C SER A 37 25.77 17.89 -8.00
N ASP A 38 25.94 17.64 -9.30
CA ASP A 38 26.98 18.28 -10.11
C ASP A 38 26.48 19.51 -10.87
N THR A 39 25.16 19.71 -10.97
CA THR A 39 24.56 20.82 -11.74
C THR A 39 23.59 21.70 -10.95
N TRP A 40 23.15 21.30 -9.74
CA TRP A 40 22.04 21.97 -9.05
C TRP A 40 22.28 22.24 -7.56
N ARG A 41 23.19 23.17 -7.27
CA ARG A 41 23.51 23.67 -5.91
C ARG A 41 23.00 25.09 -5.71
N THR A 42 21.68 25.24 -5.63
CA THR A 42 21.05 26.51 -5.23
C THR A 42 20.05 26.25 -4.09
N PRO A 43 19.74 27.26 -3.26
CA PRO A 43 18.74 27.10 -2.20
C PRO A 43 17.38 26.61 -2.71
N ARG A 44 17.02 26.98 -3.95
CA ARG A 44 15.81 26.50 -4.60
C ARG A 44 15.89 25.01 -4.94
N ALA A 45 17.06 24.53 -5.34
CA ALA A 45 17.30 23.11 -5.56
C ALA A 45 17.16 22.29 -4.27
N ASP A 46 17.72 22.80 -3.17
CA ASP A 46 17.59 22.19 -1.84
C ASP A 46 16.13 22.09 -1.42
N LEU A 47 15.35 23.16 -1.60
CA LEU A 47 13.92 23.17 -1.32
C LEU A 47 13.18 22.13 -2.17
N CYS A 48 13.46 22.06 -3.47
CA CYS A 48 12.84 21.06 -4.36
C CYS A 48 13.16 19.63 -3.93
N ARG A 49 14.42 19.34 -3.54
CA ARG A 49 14.83 18.03 -3.01
C ARG A 49 14.08 17.69 -1.72
N TRP A 50 13.98 18.64 -0.79
CA TRP A 50 13.28 18.45 0.47
C TRP A 50 11.77 18.19 0.27
N ILE A 51 11.13 18.92 -0.64
CA ILE A 51 9.71 18.69 -1.00
C ILE A 51 9.55 17.30 -1.61
N LEU A 52 10.42 16.92 -2.55
CA LEU A 52 10.38 15.62 -3.20
C LEU A 52 10.52 14.49 -2.18
N SER A 53 11.54 14.53 -1.30
CA SER A 53 11.75 13.50 -0.28
C SER A 53 10.59 13.41 0.70
N THR A 54 10.00 14.55 1.06
CA THR A 54 8.83 14.60 1.95
C THR A 54 7.62 13.93 1.30
N ASN A 55 7.38 14.21 0.02
CA ASN A 55 6.27 13.62 -0.73
C ASN A 55 6.47 12.12 -0.95
N GLN A 56 7.69 11.68 -1.30
CA GLN A 56 8.02 10.26 -1.43
C GLN A 56 7.81 9.51 -0.11
N ALA A 57 8.21 10.11 1.02
CA ALA A 57 7.96 9.55 2.35
C ALA A 57 6.46 9.47 2.71
N GLN A 58 5.62 10.35 2.18
CA GLN A 58 4.16 10.26 2.33
C GLN A 58 3.58 9.12 1.47
N VAL A 59 4.06 8.96 0.23
CA VAL A 59 3.64 7.87 -0.66
C VAL A 59 3.98 6.51 -0.04
N HIS A 60 5.18 6.33 0.50
CA HIS A 60 5.57 5.09 1.18
C HIS A 60 4.67 4.77 2.37
N ARG A 61 4.40 5.75 3.24
CA ARG A 61 3.49 5.56 4.38
C ARG A 61 2.09 5.16 3.93
N ALA A 62 1.55 5.83 2.90
CA ALA A 62 0.24 5.45 2.35
C ALA A 62 0.25 4.03 1.76
N ALA A 63 1.31 3.63 1.07
CA ALA A 63 1.46 2.28 0.53
C ALA A 63 1.54 1.22 1.65
N GLU A 64 2.27 1.50 2.73
CA GLU A 64 2.33 0.65 3.93
C GLU A 64 0.96 0.51 4.61
N GLU A 65 0.21 1.60 4.77
CA GLU A 65 -1.15 1.58 5.31
C GLU A 65 -2.09 0.69 4.46
N LEU A 66 -2.02 0.82 3.13
CA LEU A 66 -2.79 -0.03 2.21
C LEU A 66 -2.42 -1.52 2.35
N ARG A 67 -1.14 -1.83 2.51
CA ARG A 67 -0.65 -3.21 2.73
C ARG A 67 -1.11 -3.77 4.07
N TRP A 68 -1.06 -2.94 5.12
CA TRP A 68 -1.55 -3.29 6.45
C TRP A 68 -3.04 -3.62 6.43
N ASP A 69 -3.84 -2.76 5.81
CA ASP A 69 -5.28 -2.97 5.66
C ASP A 69 -5.58 -4.22 4.83
N ALA A 70 -4.83 -4.49 3.76
CA ALA A 70 -4.94 -5.72 2.99
C ALA A 70 -4.69 -6.97 3.86
N HIS A 71 -3.64 -6.95 4.68
CA HIS A 71 -3.33 -8.04 5.60
C HIS A 71 -4.45 -8.25 6.62
N ARG A 72 -5.03 -7.18 7.18
CA ARG A 72 -6.16 -7.26 8.12
C ARG A 72 -7.39 -7.92 7.48
N LEU A 73 -7.69 -7.60 6.23
CA LEU A 73 -8.82 -8.20 5.49
C LEU A 73 -8.62 -9.69 5.25
N GLU A 74 -7.41 -10.12 4.90
CA GLU A 74 -7.10 -11.54 4.69
C GLU A 74 -7.20 -12.36 5.98
N ARG A 75 -6.68 -11.81 7.07
CA ARG A 75 -6.83 -12.42 8.40
C ARG A 75 -8.30 -12.62 8.73
N ARG A 76 -9.13 -11.60 8.49
CA ARG A 76 -10.57 -11.70 8.74
C ARG A 76 -11.26 -12.74 7.85
N ALA A 77 -10.86 -12.84 6.58
CA ALA A 77 -11.39 -13.85 5.67
C ALA A 77 -11.05 -15.27 6.16
N ALA A 78 -9.81 -15.50 6.61
CA ALA A 78 -9.37 -16.77 7.16
C ALA A 78 -10.12 -17.14 8.46
N GLU A 79 -10.32 -16.17 9.37
CA GLU A 79 -11.11 -16.37 10.59
C GLU A 79 -12.53 -16.85 10.27
N ILE A 80 -13.22 -16.19 9.33
CA ILE A 80 -14.60 -16.56 8.95
C ILE A 80 -14.66 -17.98 8.36
N GLU A 81 -13.66 -18.38 7.57
CA GLU A 81 -13.61 -19.74 7.02
C GLU A 81 -13.38 -20.80 8.08
N LEU A 82 -12.50 -20.52 9.05
CA LEU A 82 -12.28 -21.39 10.20
C LEU A 82 -13.56 -21.52 11.04
N GLU A 83 -14.24 -20.41 11.31
CA GLU A 83 -15.54 -20.40 12.00
C GLU A 83 -16.59 -21.26 11.26
N ARG A 84 -16.68 -21.12 9.93
CA ARG A 84 -17.61 -21.91 9.09
C ARG A 84 -17.26 -23.40 9.06
N ALA A 85 -15.98 -23.74 8.94
CA ALA A 85 -15.51 -25.11 8.94
C ALA A 85 -15.78 -25.79 10.29
N ALA A 86 -15.58 -25.07 11.40
CA ALA A 86 -15.87 -25.55 12.75
C ALA A 86 -17.37 -25.82 12.95
N LEU A 87 -18.26 -25.00 12.40
CA LEU A 87 -19.71 -25.21 12.47
C LEU A 87 -20.19 -26.33 11.52
N GLY A 88 -19.58 -26.47 10.35
CA GLY A 88 -19.93 -27.50 9.37
C GLY A 88 -19.44 -28.92 9.72
N GLY A 89 -18.44 -29.04 10.60
CA GLY A 89 -17.94 -30.33 11.10
C GLY A 89 -18.68 -30.88 12.33
N VAL A 90 -19.78 -30.25 12.75
CA VAL A 90 -20.59 -30.61 13.94
C VAL A 90 -21.94 -31.24 13.54
N SER A 91 -22.14 -31.57 12.26
CA SER A 91 -23.29 -32.38 11.76
C SER A 91 -22.85 -33.77 11.38
#